data_AF-A0A2S2BS25-F1
#
_entry.id   AF-A0A2S2BS25-F1
#
_cell.length_a   1.000
_cell.length_b   1.000
_cell.length_c   1.000
_cell.angle_alpha   90.00
_cell.angle_beta   90.00
_cell.angle_gamma   90.00
#
_symmetry.space_group_name_H-M   'P 1'
#
loop_
_entity.id
_entity.type
_entity.pdbx_description
1 polymer ?
#
loop_
_entity_poly.entity_id
_entity_poly.type
_entity_poly.pdbx_seq_one_letter_code
_entity_poly.pdbx_strand_id
1 'polypeptide(L)'
;MHTKTTWILGPLTVIVLAMSGCGDDSSGSSAASDTSAAASATTTASTTAAAAALMEQIPSPFVEEPQLERTFLGAVDDSDAYVAVVTSGSDAVAFLCDGDDMWMWMSGTMDGDRLALTAPDGSSLTGTMSDGKVSGTVTGAGMTDKAFEAAPAAADEGLYRATTNRDGADYTLGWIMRSDGVRGLERQAGGSTTGGIAVDRNDDDMDERNRERRQERRDNDQTACEQMGGYNDWLASQPQTPPVSEMMSMNSMQMEGC
;
A
#
# COMPACT_ATOMS: atom_id res chain seq x y z
N MET A 1 10.21 -39.37 16.69
CA MET A 1 8.77 -39.29 16.98
C MET A 1 8.21 -38.11 16.18
N HIS A 2 7.65 -38.38 15.01
CA HIS A 2 7.05 -37.37 14.13
C HIS A 2 5.68 -37.90 13.71
N THR A 3 4.62 -37.25 14.20
CA THR A 3 3.24 -37.55 13.82
C THR A 3 2.81 -36.57 12.73
N LYS A 4 2.71 -37.09 11.50
CA LYS A 4 2.06 -36.44 10.36
C LYS A 4 0.55 -36.62 10.50
N THR A 5 -0.20 -35.53 10.50
CA THR A 5 -1.67 -35.54 10.49
C THR A 5 -2.17 -35.16 9.09
N THR A 6 -2.74 -36.15 8.41
CA THR A 6 -3.38 -36.04 7.09
C THR A 6 -4.89 -35.96 7.30
N TRP A 7 -5.55 -34.92 6.77
CA TRP A 7 -7.00 -34.82 6.77
C TRP A 7 -7.57 -35.27 5.41
N ILE A 8 -8.53 -36.19 5.48
CA ILE A 8 -9.18 -36.89 4.38
C ILE A 8 -10.40 -36.08 3.91
N LEU A 9 -10.46 -35.80 2.60
CA LEU A 9 -11.64 -35.33 1.89
C LEU A 9 -12.64 -36.49 1.73
N GLY A 10 -13.91 -36.27 2.08
CA GLY A 10 -15.03 -37.17 1.78
C GLY A 10 -16.14 -36.43 1.03
N PRO A 11 -16.57 -36.88 -0.16
CA PRO A 11 -17.66 -36.26 -0.90
C PRO A 11 -19.01 -36.85 -0.49
N LEU A 12 -20.05 -36.02 -0.46
CA LEU A 12 -21.43 -36.46 -0.25
C LEU A 12 -22.31 -35.94 -1.39
N THR A 13 -22.48 -36.80 -2.39
CA THR A 13 -23.46 -36.68 -3.46
C THR A 13 -24.76 -37.36 -3.03
N VAL A 14 -25.89 -36.68 -3.17
CA VAL A 14 -27.22 -37.30 -3.24
C VAL A 14 -27.95 -36.73 -4.47
N ILE A 15 -28.37 -37.66 -5.32
CA ILE A 15 -29.21 -37.54 -6.50
C ILE A 15 -30.67 -37.83 -6.08
N VAL A 16 -31.68 -37.27 -6.79
CA VAL A 16 -32.90 -37.97 -7.31
C VAL A 16 -33.96 -36.98 -7.86
N LEU A 17 -34.30 -37.15 -9.17
CA LEU A 17 -35.59 -37.11 -9.92
C LEU A 17 -36.66 -36.00 -9.67
N ALA A 18 -37.54 -35.58 -10.61
CA ALA A 18 -37.82 -35.86 -12.02
C ALA A 18 -38.93 -34.90 -12.56
N MET A 19 -38.94 -34.74 -13.90
CA MET A 19 -40.08 -34.61 -14.86
C MET A 19 -41.12 -33.47 -14.85
N SER A 20 -41.22 -32.86 -16.05
CA SER A 20 -42.41 -32.51 -16.87
C SER A 20 -43.42 -31.45 -16.44
N GLY A 21 -43.55 -30.41 -17.28
CA GLY A 21 -44.76 -29.60 -17.44
C GLY A 21 -44.57 -28.42 -18.39
N CYS A 22 -45.21 -28.46 -19.56
CA CYS A 22 -45.40 -27.34 -20.48
C CYS A 22 -46.83 -26.77 -20.26
N GLY A 23 -47.02 -25.46 -20.32
CA GLY A 23 -48.35 -24.83 -20.24
C GLY A 23 -48.28 -23.31 -20.39
N ASP A 24 -48.86 -22.82 -21.49
CA ASP A 24 -49.07 -21.43 -21.87
C ASP A 24 -50.22 -20.70 -21.11
N ASP A 25 -50.22 -19.37 -21.27
CA ASP A 25 -51.34 -18.42 -21.26
C ASP A 25 -51.92 -17.80 -19.95
N SER A 26 -51.64 -16.49 -19.83
CA SER A 26 -52.58 -15.37 -19.62
C SER A 26 -53.38 -15.19 -18.30
N SER A 27 -53.06 -14.04 -17.66
CA SER A 27 -53.93 -13.09 -16.93
C SER A 27 -54.55 -13.45 -15.57
N GLY A 28 -54.15 -12.70 -14.53
CA GLY A 28 -54.91 -12.56 -13.27
C GLY A 28 -54.14 -11.86 -12.15
N SER A 29 -54.42 -10.56 -11.93
CA SER A 29 -53.85 -9.76 -10.83
C SER A 29 -54.27 -10.23 -9.44
N SER A 30 -53.33 -10.23 -8.48
CA SER A 30 -53.34 -9.41 -7.24
C SER A 30 -52.67 -10.09 -6.03
N ALA A 31 -52.05 -9.23 -5.21
CA ALA A 31 -51.67 -9.39 -3.79
C ALA A 31 -50.23 -9.85 -3.43
N ALA A 32 -49.38 -8.83 -3.22
CA ALA A 32 -48.61 -8.52 -2.01
C ALA A 32 -47.52 -9.47 -1.44
N SER A 33 -46.33 -8.85 -1.25
CA SER A 33 -45.36 -9.04 -0.13
C SER A 33 -44.55 -10.35 -0.14
N ASP A 34 -43.24 -10.43 0.10
CA ASP A 34 -42.18 -9.57 0.65
C ASP A 34 -40.83 -10.09 0.12
N THR A 35 -39.90 -9.25 -0.32
CA THR A 35 -38.82 -8.62 0.49
C THR A 35 -37.78 -9.61 1.02
N SER A 36 -36.57 -9.59 0.44
CA SER A 36 -35.29 -9.32 1.15
C SER A 36 -34.09 -10.01 0.46
N ALA A 37 -33.51 -9.32 -0.52
CA ALA A 37 -32.17 -9.61 -1.04
C ALA A 37 -31.53 -8.29 -1.49
N ALA A 38 -31.34 -7.35 -0.56
CA ALA A 38 -30.58 -6.12 -0.81
C ALA A 38 -30.23 -5.43 0.53
N ALA A 39 -29.34 -6.04 1.31
CA ALA A 39 -28.77 -5.41 2.50
C ALA A 39 -27.28 -5.77 2.63
N SER A 40 -26.45 -5.37 1.67
CA SER A 40 -24.98 -5.44 1.84
C SER A 40 -24.20 -4.35 1.09
N ALA A 41 -24.86 -3.44 0.35
CA ALA A 41 -24.15 -2.46 -0.47
C ALA A 41 -23.89 -1.10 0.22
N THR A 42 -24.39 -0.88 1.44
CA THR A 42 -24.36 0.46 2.06
C THR A 42 -23.21 0.69 3.05
N THR A 43 -22.47 -0.34 3.45
CA THR A 43 -21.41 -0.19 4.48
C THR A 43 -20.08 0.30 3.89
N THR A 44 -19.72 -0.13 2.68
CA THR A 44 -18.38 0.13 2.12
C THR A 44 -18.11 1.61 1.80
N ALA A 45 -19.11 2.35 1.30
CA ALA A 45 -18.92 3.76 0.93
C ALA A 45 -18.70 4.68 2.16
N SER A 46 -19.33 4.38 3.29
CA SER A 46 -19.20 5.18 4.52
C SER A 46 -17.83 4.99 5.19
N THR A 47 -17.30 3.78 5.15
CA THR A 47 -15.96 3.47 5.69
C THR A 47 -14.84 4.19 4.94
N THR A 48 -14.92 4.27 3.60
CA THR A 48 -13.91 5.01 2.81
C THR A 48 -13.89 6.51 3.16
N ALA A 49 -15.06 7.12 3.33
CA ALA A 49 -15.15 8.55 3.68
C ALA A 49 -14.62 8.85 5.09
N ALA A 50 -14.92 7.98 6.06
CA ALA A 50 -14.43 8.12 7.43
C ALA A 50 -12.90 7.92 7.52
N ALA A 51 -12.35 6.93 6.80
CA ALA A 51 -10.90 6.75 6.74
C ALA A 51 -10.18 7.93 6.04
N ALA A 52 -10.79 8.52 5.00
CA ALA A 52 -10.26 9.74 4.38
C ALA A 52 -10.26 10.93 5.36
N ALA A 53 -11.33 11.08 6.15
CA ALA A 53 -11.38 12.09 7.21
C ALA A 53 -10.37 11.82 8.32
N LEU A 54 -10.06 10.57 8.64
CA LEU A 54 -9.01 10.20 9.58
C LEU A 54 -7.61 10.50 9.04
N MET A 55 -7.36 10.24 7.75
CA MET A 55 -6.10 10.63 7.09
C MET A 55 -5.86 12.14 7.10
N GLU A 56 -6.92 12.93 7.05
CA GLU A 56 -6.82 14.39 7.10
C GLU A 56 -6.58 14.94 8.51
N GLN A 57 -6.86 14.16 9.54
CA GLN A 57 -6.56 14.50 10.93
C GLN A 57 -5.11 14.20 11.32
N ILE A 58 -4.37 13.48 10.48
CA ILE A 58 -2.95 13.20 10.74
C ILE A 58 -2.19 14.52 10.72
N PRO A 59 -1.46 14.87 11.80
CA PRO A 59 -0.86 16.19 11.94
C PRO A 59 0.22 16.46 10.89
N SER A 60 0.31 17.72 10.51
CA SER A 60 1.40 18.26 9.68
C SER A 60 2.64 18.49 10.55
N PRO A 61 3.87 18.33 10.03
CA PRO A 61 5.10 18.60 10.82
C PRO A 61 5.31 20.09 11.06
N PHE A 62 4.67 20.91 10.22
CA PHE A 62 4.83 22.35 10.22
C PHE A 62 3.88 23.02 11.23
N VAL A 63 3.07 22.22 11.92
CA VAL A 63 2.16 22.65 12.97
C VAL A 63 2.43 21.79 14.20
N GLU A 64 2.69 22.43 15.34
CA GLU A 64 2.97 21.74 16.60
C GLU A 64 1.65 21.24 17.20
N GLU A 65 1.14 20.12 16.66
CA GLU A 65 -0.09 19.47 17.11
C GLU A 65 0.19 18.14 17.80
N PRO A 66 -0.51 17.84 18.91
CA PRO A 66 -0.40 16.54 19.55
C PRO A 66 -0.87 15.45 18.60
N GLN A 67 -0.23 14.28 18.67
CA GLN A 67 -0.69 13.10 17.94
C GLN A 67 -2.11 12.73 18.37
N LEU A 68 -2.86 12.07 17.46
CA LEU A 68 -4.12 11.46 17.85
C LEU A 68 -3.87 10.45 18.98
N GLU A 69 -4.75 10.44 20.00
CA GLU A 69 -4.62 9.61 21.22
C GLU A 69 -4.44 8.11 20.97
N ARG A 70 -4.77 7.65 19.76
CA ARG A 70 -4.75 6.23 19.35
C ARG A 70 -3.84 6.01 18.16
N THR A 71 -2.64 6.57 18.24
CA THR A 71 -1.54 6.37 17.30
C THR A 71 -0.59 5.31 17.85
N PHE A 72 -0.30 4.29 17.05
CA PHE A 72 0.60 3.19 17.39
C PHE A 72 1.72 3.13 16.35
N LEU A 73 2.96 3.00 16.78
CA LEU A 73 4.15 3.06 15.95
C LEU A 73 5.03 1.84 16.18
N GLY A 74 5.61 1.32 15.11
CA GLY A 74 6.29 0.04 15.13
C GLY A 74 7.31 -0.14 14.01
N ALA A 75 8.05 -1.25 14.12
CA ALA A 75 8.90 -1.76 13.06
C ALA A 75 8.23 -2.98 12.41
N VAL A 76 8.60 -3.23 11.16
CA VAL A 76 8.21 -4.44 10.44
C VAL A 76 9.39 -5.40 10.41
N ASP A 77 9.13 -6.65 10.79
CA ASP A 77 10.15 -7.67 10.95
C ASP A 77 10.92 -7.92 9.65
N ASP A 78 12.22 -8.15 9.80
CA ASP A 78 13.15 -8.39 8.69
C ASP A 78 13.08 -7.31 7.60
N SER A 79 12.91 -6.05 7.99
CA SER A 79 12.88 -4.90 7.08
C SER A 79 13.29 -3.59 7.76
N ASP A 80 13.64 -2.59 6.95
CA ASP A 80 13.88 -1.21 7.41
C ASP A 80 12.58 -0.39 7.55
N ALA A 81 11.42 -1.03 7.35
CA ALA A 81 10.15 -0.36 7.30
C ALA A 81 9.57 -0.09 8.68
N TYR A 82 9.04 1.12 8.83
CA TYR A 82 8.22 1.50 9.96
C TYR A 82 6.75 1.41 9.58
N VAL A 83 5.94 1.07 10.58
CA VAL A 83 4.48 1.05 10.49
C VAL A 83 3.91 2.02 11.51
N ALA A 84 2.90 2.76 11.09
CA ALA A 84 2.05 3.54 11.97
C ALA A 84 0.61 3.12 11.77
N VAL A 85 -0.14 2.96 12.85
CA VAL A 85 -1.56 2.67 12.86
C VAL A 85 -2.26 3.74 13.67
N VAL A 86 -3.20 4.44 13.06
CA VAL A 86 -4.04 5.46 13.70
C VAL A 86 -5.46 4.95 13.69
N THR A 87 -6.14 5.04 14.84
CA THR A 87 -7.53 4.58 14.97
C THR A 87 -8.41 5.68 15.54
N SER A 88 -9.66 5.74 15.09
CA SER A 88 -10.68 6.66 15.59
C SER A 88 -12.03 5.97 15.53
N GLY A 89 -12.57 5.59 16.70
CA GLY A 89 -13.78 4.78 16.77
C GLY A 89 -13.58 3.42 16.10
N SER A 90 -14.40 3.12 15.09
CA SER A 90 -14.27 1.90 14.27
C SER A 90 -13.36 2.07 13.07
N ASP A 91 -12.91 3.28 12.76
CA ASP A 91 -12.12 3.57 11.57
C ASP A 91 -10.63 3.53 11.89
N ALA A 92 -9.84 3.06 10.92
CA ALA A 92 -8.41 2.97 11.07
C ALA A 92 -7.68 3.24 9.76
N VAL A 93 -6.49 3.83 9.91
CA VAL A 93 -5.55 4.14 8.85
C VAL A 93 -4.20 3.57 9.27
N ALA A 94 -3.47 3.00 8.31
CA ALA A 94 -2.08 2.65 8.51
C ALA A 94 -1.21 3.27 7.44
N PHE A 95 0.01 3.60 7.84
CA PHE A 95 1.08 4.01 6.95
C PHE A 95 2.26 3.07 7.14
N LEU A 96 2.74 2.49 6.05
CA LEU A 96 3.97 1.72 6.01
C LEU A 96 4.98 2.46 5.14
N CYS A 97 6.23 2.58 5.60
CA CYS A 97 7.28 3.26 4.84
C CYS A 97 8.68 2.74 5.20
N ASP A 98 9.54 2.51 4.22
CA ASP A 98 10.97 2.16 4.42
C ASP A 98 11.93 3.37 4.33
N GLY A 99 11.41 4.55 3.97
CA GLY A 99 12.19 5.76 3.81
C GLY A 99 12.96 5.85 2.48
N ASP A 100 12.71 4.95 1.53
CA ASP A 100 13.39 4.90 0.23
C ASP A 100 12.41 4.83 -0.94
N ASP A 101 11.72 3.71 -1.13
CA ASP A 101 10.81 3.52 -2.28
C ASP A 101 9.45 2.94 -1.87
N MET A 102 9.42 2.14 -0.81
CA MET A 102 8.21 1.50 -0.35
C MET A 102 7.44 2.46 0.55
N TRP A 103 6.25 2.87 0.10
CA TRP A 103 5.24 3.47 0.95
C TRP A 103 3.89 2.78 0.72
N MET A 104 3.03 2.71 1.73
CA MET A 104 1.66 2.26 1.56
C MET A 104 0.76 2.96 2.56
N TRP A 105 -0.28 3.60 2.05
CA TRP A 105 -1.40 4.07 2.85
C TRP A 105 -2.52 3.06 2.77
N MET A 106 -2.95 2.56 3.92
CA MET A 106 -4.00 1.57 4.04
C MET A 106 -5.13 2.13 4.91
N SER A 107 -6.36 1.74 4.61
CA SER A 107 -7.54 2.17 5.34
C SER A 107 -8.52 1.03 5.53
N GLY A 108 -9.34 1.13 6.56
CA GLY A 108 -10.34 0.11 6.87
C GLY A 108 -10.87 0.30 8.27
N THR A 109 -11.19 -0.80 8.94
CA THR A 109 -11.92 -0.76 10.21
C THR A 109 -11.32 -1.66 11.27
N MET A 110 -11.73 -1.36 12.50
CA MET A 110 -11.62 -2.24 13.64
C MET A 110 -12.94 -2.97 13.90
N ASP A 111 -12.88 -4.28 14.11
CA ASP A 111 -13.97 -5.10 14.63
C ASP A 111 -13.55 -5.70 15.98
N GLY A 112 -13.99 -5.05 17.06
CA GLY A 112 -13.53 -5.34 18.41
C GLY A 112 -12.03 -5.04 18.56
N ASP A 113 -11.24 -6.10 18.75
CA ASP A 113 -9.78 -6.07 18.85
C ASP A 113 -9.09 -6.33 17.51
N ARG A 114 -9.83 -6.68 16.44
CA ARG A 114 -9.23 -7.01 15.14
C ARG A 114 -9.17 -5.80 14.23
N LEU A 115 -8.06 -5.68 13.52
CA LEU A 115 -7.80 -4.64 12.52
C LEU A 115 -7.73 -5.28 11.13
N ALA A 116 -8.43 -4.70 10.16
CA ALA A 116 -8.35 -5.10 8.76
C ALA A 116 -8.33 -3.86 7.86
N LEU A 117 -7.19 -3.63 7.21
CA LEU A 117 -6.94 -2.49 6.33
C LEU A 117 -6.52 -2.96 4.95
N THR A 118 -6.89 -2.20 3.93
CA THR A 118 -6.48 -2.44 2.54
C THR A 118 -6.04 -1.16 1.87
N ALA A 119 -5.22 -1.31 0.84
CA ALA A 119 -4.80 -0.26 -0.07
C ALA A 119 -5.35 -0.53 -1.48
N PRO A 120 -5.46 0.50 -2.35
CA PRO A 120 -5.99 0.34 -3.71
C PRO A 120 -5.20 -0.61 -4.62
N ASP A 121 -3.92 -0.82 -4.33
CA ASP A 121 -3.02 -1.74 -5.04
C ASP A 121 -3.21 -3.22 -4.64
N GLY A 122 -4.12 -3.50 -3.70
CA GLY A 122 -4.38 -4.84 -3.18
C GLY A 122 -3.52 -5.21 -1.98
N SER A 123 -2.61 -4.33 -1.55
CA SER A 123 -1.87 -4.51 -0.30
C SER A 123 -2.83 -4.45 0.90
N SER A 124 -2.50 -5.17 1.96
CA SER A 124 -3.36 -5.28 3.14
C SER A 124 -2.55 -5.40 4.43
N LEU A 125 -3.16 -4.93 5.52
CA LEU A 125 -2.62 -5.07 6.86
C LEU A 125 -3.72 -5.62 7.75
N THR A 126 -3.42 -6.74 8.40
CA THR A 126 -4.29 -7.33 9.40
C THR A 126 -3.58 -7.35 10.74
N GLY A 127 -4.32 -7.19 11.83
CA GLY A 127 -3.72 -7.18 13.15
C GLY A 127 -4.72 -7.37 14.27
N THR A 128 -4.21 -7.45 15.49
CA THR A 128 -5.00 -7.53 16.71
C THR A 128 -4.43 -6.57 17.74
N MET A 129 -5.31 -5.83 18.41
CA MET A 129 -4.99 -5.02 19.57
C MET A 129 -4.99 -5.89 20.82
N SER A 130 -3.83 -6.05 21.43
CA SER A 130 -3.66 -6.77 22.70
C SER A 130 -2.57 -6.11 23.53
N ASP A 131 -2.74 -6.11 24.86
CA ASP A 131 -1.78 -5.53 25.81
C ASP A 131 -1.39 -4.06 25.51
N GLY A 132 -2.33 -3.29 24.94
CA GLY A 132 -2.10 -1.90 24.56
C GLY A 132 -1.23 -1.72 23.31
N LYS A 133 -0.96 -2.78 22.55
CA LYS A 133 -0.19 -2.78 21.32
C LYS A 133 -1.01 -3.32 20.14
N VAL A 134 -0.55 -3.05 18.93
CA VAL A 134 -1.06 -3.67 17.70
C VAL A 134 0.01 -4.62 17.17
N SER A 135 -0.33 -5.89 16.99
CA SER A 135 0.55 -6.86 16.33
C SER A 135 -0.18 -7.51 15.16
N GLY A 136 0.53 -7.80 14.08
CA GLY A 136 -0.12 -8.35 12.91
C GLY A 136 0.81 -8.64 11.74
N THR A 137 0.21 -8.71 10.57
CA THR A 137 0.89 -9.01 9.31
C THR A 137 0.56 -7.94 8.28
N VAL A 138 1.58 -7.49 7.56
CA VAL A 138 1.44 -6.70 6.34
C VAL A 138 1.77 -7.55 5.12
N THR A 139 0.94 -7.41 4.10
CA THR A 139 1.04 -8.08 2.81
C THR A 139 0.96 -7.01 1.72
N GLY A 140 1.81 -7.09 0.73
CA GLY A 140 1.87 -6.14 -0.37
C GLY A 140 2.16 -6.84 -1.69
N ALA A 141 1.87 -6.16 -2.79
CA ALA A 141 2.09 -6.71 -4.12
C ALA A 141 3.57 -7.06 -4.35
N GLY A 142 3.89 -8.36 -4.41
CA GLY A 142 5.25 -8.85 -4.61
C GLY A 142 6.13 -8.88 -3.36
N MET A 143 5.61 -8.55 -2.18
CA MET A 143 6.33 -8.75 -0.91
C MET A 143 5.91 -10.07 -0.27
N THR A 144 6.84 -10.69 0.45
CA THR A 144 6.47 -11.76 1.39
C THR A 144 5.76 -11.13 2.58
N ASP A 145 4.74 -11.81 3.11
CA ASP A 145 4.07 -11.43 4.35
C ASP A 145 5.10 -11.17 5.46
N LYS A 146 5.02 -9.99 6.08
CA LYS A 146 5.89 -9.60 7.19
C LYS A 146 5.09 -9.31 8.42
N ALA A 147 5.58 -9.79 9.56
CA ALA A 147 5.02 -9.47 10.85
C ALA A 147 5.40 -8.03 11.25
N PHE A 148 4.56 -7.41 12.08
CA PHE A 148 4.86 -6.13 12.68
C PHE A 148 4.33 -6.07 14.11
N GLU A 149 4.96 -5.22 14.92
CA GLU A 149 4.49 -4.86 16.25
C GLU A 149 4.58 -3.35 16.42
N ALA A 150 3.47 -2.73 16.85
CA ALA A 150 3.36 -1.30 17.08
C ALA A 150 2.87 -1.00 18.49
N ALA A 151 3.60 -0.12 19.19
CA ALA A 151 3.30 0.35 20.54
C ALA A 151 2.67 1.76 20.49
N PRO A 152 1.96 2.21 21.53
CA PRO A 152 1.42 3.57 21.58
C PRO A 152 2.54 4.61 21.38
N ALA A 153 2.28 5.62 20.55
CA ALA A 153 3.23 6.69 20.28
C ALA A 153 3.61 7.43 21.57
N ALA A 154 4.91 7.61 21.81
CA ALA A 154 5.40 8.50 22.85
C ALA A 154 5.19 9.98 22.49
N ALA A 155 5.49 10.89 23.43
CA ALA A 155 5.24 12.32 23.26
C ALA A 155 6.03 12.97 22.11
N ASP A 156 7.20 12.45 21.77
CA ASP A 156 8.09 12.90 20.70
C ASP A 156 8.09 11.95 19.48
N GLU A 157 7.16 11.01 19.45
CA GLU A 157 6.96 10.09 18.34
C GLU A 157 5.63 10.39 17.65
N GLY A 158 5.52 10.04 16.37
CA GLY A 158 4.28 10.33 15.65
C GLY A 158 4.23 9.87 14.20
N LEU A 159 3.00 9.80 13.69
CA LEU A 159 2.73 9.76 12.26
C LEU A 159 2.36 11.16 11.81
N TYR A 160 2.96 11.59 10.70
CA TYR A 160 2.69 12.89 10.14
C TYR A 160 2.47 12.81 8.65
N ARG A 161 1.68 13.76 8.14
CA ARG A 161 1.31 13.84 6.73
C ARG A 161 1.24 15.30 6.30
N ALA A 162 1.67 15.58 5.07
CA ALA A 162 1.50 16.89 4.46
C ALA A 162 1.15 16.73 2.98
N THR A 163 0.34 17.65 2.47
CA THR A 163 0.09 17.81 1.04
C THR A 163 0.54 19.20 0.61
N THR A 164 1.17 19.29 -0.55
CA THR A 164 1.66 20.57 -1.08
C THR A 164 1.53 20.60 -2.60
N ASN A 165 1.38 21.79 -3.17
CA ASN A 165 1.41 21.99 -4.61
C ASN A 165 2.70 22.74 -4.97
N ARG A 166 3.54 22.15 -5.82
CA ARG A 166 4.77 22.76 -6.34
C ARG A 166 4.72 22.71 -7.86
N ASP A 167 4.80 23.87 -8.49
CA ASP A 167 4.80 24.02 -9.95
C ASP A 167 3.60 23.36 -10.66
N GLY A 168 2.43 23.39 -10.01
CA GLY A 168 1.19 22.80 -10.57
C GLY A 168 1.09 21.29 -10.41
N ALA A 169 2.06 20.64 -9.76
CA ALA A 169 1.98 19.24 -9.36
C ALA A 169 1.69 19.12 -7.86
N ASP A 170 0.79 18.21 -7.52
CA ASP A 170 0.48 17.88 -6.12
C ASP A 170 1.48 16.85 -5.59
N TYR A 171 1.92 17.04 -4.36
CA TYR A 171 2.81 16.14 -3.65
C TYR A 171 2.18 15.77 -2.32
N THR A 172 2.37 14.52 -1.92
CA THR A 172 2.00 14.03 -0.60
C THR A 172 3.24 13.49 0.08
N LEU A 173 3.44 13.92 1.31
CA LEU A 173 4.50 13.47 2.19
C LEU A 173 3.89 12.70 3.36
N GLY A 174 4.57 11.64 3.78
CA GLY A 174 4.28 10.94 5.03
C GLY A 174 5.57 10.50 5.69
N TRP A 175 5.67 10.65 7.01
CA TRP A 175 6.77 10.08 7.79
C TRP A 175 6.34 9.64 9.18
N ILE A 176 7.10 8.69 9.70
CA ILE A 176 6.95 8.10 11.01
C ILE A 176 8.20 8.49 11.80
N MET A 177 7.98 9.15 12.93
CA MET A 177 9.02 9.49 13.90
C MET A 177 8.93 8.52 15.08
N ARG A 178 10.03 7.83 15.36
CA ARG A 178 10.21 6.91 16.48
C ARG A 178 11.49 7.26 17.23
N SER A 179 11.61 6.77 18.45
CA SER A 179 12.79 6.95 19.31
C SER A 179 14.08 6.36 18.70
N ASP A 180 13.98 5.42 17.77
CA ASP A 180 15.11 4.84 17.03
C ASP A 180 15.41 5.55 15.70
N GLY A 181 14.50 6.38 15.17
CA GLY A 181 14.71 7.06 13.89
C GLY A 181 13.46 7.68 13.26
N VAL A 182 13.62 8.11 12.01
CA VAL A 182 12.59 8.63 11.13
C VAL A 182 12.60 7.84 9.82
N ARG A 183 11.41 7.48 9.33
CA ARG A 183 11.19 6.93 7.98
C ARG A 183 10.11 7.74 7.29
N GLY A 184 10.33 8.17 6.06
CA GLY A 184 9.39 9.01 5.34
C GLY A 184 9.60 9.06 3.85
N LEU A 185 8.55 9.36 3.10
CA LEU A 185 8.57 9.45 1.65
C LEU A 185 7.71 10.62 1.17
N GLU A 186 8.17 11.28 0.10
CA GLU A 186 7.43 12.22 -0.72
C GLU A 186 7.08 11.54 -2.05
N ARG A 187 5.81 11.58 -2.44
CA ARG A 187 5.38 11.20 -3.78
C ARG A 187 4.61 12.31 -4.45
N GLN A 188 4.89 12.48 -5.74
CA GLN A 188 4.06 13.28 -6.63
C GLN A 188 2.76 12.52 -6.94
N ALA A 189 1.65 13.24 -7.07
CA ALA A 189 0.41 12.74 -7.63
C ALA A 189 0.68 12.14 -9.02
N GLY A 190 0.29 10.87 -9.21
CA GLY A 190 0.66 10.08 -10.39
C GLY A 190 1.72 9.00 -10.12
N GLY A 191 2.32 8.97 -8.92
CA GLY A 191 2.92 7.76 -8.35
C GLY A 191 4.44 7.72 -8.26
N SER A 192 5.18 8.71 -8.76
CA SER A 192 6.64 8.76 -8.62
C SER A 192 7.05 9.19 -7.21
N THR A 193 7.94 8.42 -6.59
CA THR A 193 8.70 8.85 -5.40
C THR A 193 9.68 9.94 -5.81
N THR A 194 9.68 11.06 -5.09
CA THR A 194 10.54 12.23 -5.39
C THR A 194 11.55 12.53 -4.29
N GLY A 195 11.40 11.90 -3.12
CA GLY A 195 12.40 11.97 -2.05
C GLY A 195 12.08 11.03 -0.89
N GLY A 196 13.13 10.47 -0.29
CA GLY A 196 13.08 9.61 0.89
C GLY A 196 13.74 10.27 2.11
N ILE A 197 13.24 9.93 3.28
CA ILE A 197 13.77 10.29 4.60
C ILE A 197 14.03 8.98 5.33
N ALA A 198 15.30 8.63 5.52
CA ALA A 198 15.69 7.51 6.36
C ALA A 198 16.79 8.00 7.31
N VAL A 199 16.41 8.21 8.56
CA VAL A 199 17.31 8.68 9.62
C VAL A 199 17.24 7.72 10.80
N ASP A 200 18.34 7.11 11.21
CA ASP A 200 18.45 6.40 12.49
C ASP A 200 19.09 7.32 13.53
N ARG A 201 18.67 7.19 14.78
CA ARG A 201 19.23 7.97 15.92
C ARG A 201 20.57 7.44 16.43
N ASN A 202 21.01 6.26 15.98
CA ASN A 202 22.34 5.74 16.26
C ASN A 202 23.28 6.07 15.09
N ASP A 203 24.05 7.15 15.24
CA ASP A 203 24.81 7.81 14.16
C ASP A 203 25.95 6.97 13.54
N ASP A 204 26.49 5.96 14.22
CA ASP A 204 27.67 5.22 13.73
C ASP A 204 27.35 4.23 12.59
N ASP A 205 26.15 3.65 12.60
CA ASP A 205 25.69 2.69 11.58
C ASP A 205 25.06 3.39 10.35
N MET A 206 24.70 4.65 10.51
CA MET A 206 23.94 5.46 9.55
C MET A 206 24.74 5.88 8.34
N ASP A 207 26.01 6.15 8.55
CA ASP A 207 26.86 6.81 7.59
C ASP A 207 27.36 5.82 6.53
N GLU A 208 27.63 4.59 6.92
CA GLU A 208 28.06 3.51 6.02
C GLU A 208 26.86 2.96 5.22
N ARG A 209 25.74 2.66 5.90
CA ARG A 209 24.54 2.11 5.27
C ARG A 209 23.89 3.07 4.27
N ASN A 210 23.83 4.37 4.59
CA ASN A 210 23.34 5.38 3.64
C ASN A 210 24.32 5.64 2.47
N ARG A 211 25.62 5.36 2.64
CA ARG A 211 26.59 5.43 1.53
C ARG A 211 26.41 4.25 0.59
N GLU A 212 26.27 3.05 1.14
CA GLU A 212 26.02 1.81 0.38
C GLU A 212 24.72 1.92 -0.42
N ARG A 213 23.60 2.30 0.20
CA ARG A 213 22.33 2.46 -0.53
C ARG A 213 22.36 3.52 -1.62
N ARG A 214 23.00 4.67 -1.37
CA ARG A 214 23.21 5.69 -2.42
C ARG A 214 24.09 5.17 -3.55
N GLN A 215 24.99 4.23 -3.27
CA GLN A 215 25.82 3.59 -4.28
C GLN A 215 25.01 2.57 -5.08
N GLU A 216 24.24 1.71 -4.43
CA GLU A 216 23.34 0.75 -5.10
C GLU A 216 22.32 1.45 -6.01
N ARG A 217 21.74 2.59 -5.61
CA ARG A 217 20.87 3.39 -6.48
C ARG A 217 21.59 3.89 -7.73
N ARG A 218 22.81 4.42 -7.57
CA ARG A 218 23.62 4.87 -8.71
C ARG A 218 23.95 3.69 -9.64
N ASP A 219 24.25 2.53 -9.07
CA ASP A 219 24.62 1.34 -9.83
C ASP A 219 23.40 0.76 -10.58
N ASN A 220 22.21 0.77 -9.97
CA ASN A 220 20.97 0.38 -10.62
C ASN A 220 20.55 1.37 -11.73
N ASP A 221 20.65 2.67 -11.48
CA ASP A 221 20.38 3.71 -12.49
C ASP A 221 21.35 3.58 -13.67
N GLN A 222 22.64 3.36 -13.39
CA GLN A 222 23.64 3.10 -14.42
C GLN A 222 23.31 1.82 -15.20
N THR A 223 22.94 0.74 -14.53
CA THR A 223 22.55 -0.52 -15.18
C THR A 223 21.32 -0.33 -16.07
N ALA A 224 20.37 0.51 -15.67
CA ALA A 224 19.19 0.86 -16.46
C ALA A 224 19.55 1.70 -17.70
N CYS A 225 20.42 2.72 -17.57
CA CYS A 225 20.95 3.47 -18.72
C CYS A 225 21.73 2.54 -19.67
N GLU A 226 22.55 1.62 -19.16
CA GLU A 226 23.31 0.65 -19.96
C GLU A 226 22.40 -0.33 -20.70
N GLN A 227 21.34 -0.83 -20.06
CA GLN A 227 20.35 -1.69 -20.71
C GLN A 227 19.61 -0.96 -21.83
N MET A 228 19.22 0.31 -21.63
CA MET A 228 18.64 1.13 -22.69
C MET A 228 19.63 1.41 -23.83
N GLY A 229 20.90 1.66 -23.50
CA GLY A 229 21.98 1.80 -24.49
C GLY A 229 22.14 0.55 -25.34
N GLY A 230 22.18 -0.63 -24.71
CA GLY A 230 22.25 -1.93 -25.40
C GLY A 230 21.01 -2.21 -26.26
N TYR A 231 19.82 -1.83 -25.81
CA TYR A 231 18.59 -1.93 -26.59
C TYR A 231 18.62 -1.02 -27.84
N ASN A 232 19.09 0.22 -27.70
CA ASN A 232 19.24 1.14 -28.82
C ASN A 232 20.33 0.70 -29.81
N ASP A 233 21.46 0.19 -29.31
CA ASP A 233 22.53 -0.33 -30.17
C ASP A 233 22.06 -1.59 -30.93
N TRP A 234 21.29 -2.46 -30.28
CA TRP A 234 20.64 -3.59 -30.93
C TRP A 234 19.66 -3.13 -32.02
N LEU A 235 18.80 -2.14 -31.75
CA LEU A 235 17.89 -1.57 -32.76
C LEU A 235 18.64 -0.96 -33.96
N ALA A 236 19.76 -0.28 -33.72
CA ALA A 236 20.61 0.26 -34.78
C ALA A 236 21.33 -0.84 -35.58
N SER A 237 21.64 -1.97 -34.94
CA SER A 237 22.27 -3.14 -35.57
C SER A 237 21.30 -4.01 -36.38
N GLN A 238 19.98 -3.80 -36.24
CA GLN A 238 19.03 -4.49 -37.09
C GLN A 238 19.16 -4.00 -38.54
N PRO A 239 19.09 -4.91 -39.52
CA PRO A 239 19.14 -4.53 -40.92
C PRO A 239 17.93 -3.64 -41.24
N GLN A 240 18.18 -2.33 -41.36
CA GLN A 240 17.19 -1.36 -41.80
C GLN A 240 16.77 -1.74 -43.22
N THR A 241 15.55 -2.26 -43.40
CA THR A 241 14.92 -2.26 -44.72
C THR A 241 14.59 -0.80 -45.06
N PRO A 242 15.18 -0.21 -46.11
CA PRO A 242 15.00 1.22 -46.37
C PRO A 242 13.60 1.47 -46.95
N PRO A 243 12.96 2.60 -46.59
CA PRO A 243 12.20 3.35 -47.57
C PRO A 243 13.01 4.58 -47.97
N VAL A 244 13.19 4.74 -49.28
CA VAL A 244 13.75 5.94 -49.91
C VAL A 244 12.98 7.16 -49.39
N SER A 245 13.69 8.11 -48.77
CA SER A 245 13.36 9.56 -48.70
C SER A 245 12.46 10.19 -47.61
N GLU A 246 11.96 9.52 -46.55
CA GLU A 246 10.94 10.19 -45.69
C GLU A 246 11.07 10.13 -44.14
N MET A 247 12.24 9.90 -43.53
CA MET A 247 12.35 9.84 -42.05
C MET A 247 13.48 10.69 -41.44
N MET A 248 13.57 11.96 -41.81
CA MET A 248 14.32 12.96 -41.03
C MET A 248 13.35 13.98 -40.42
N SER A 249 12.67 13.59 -39.34
CA SER A 249 11.95 14.56 -38.49
C SER A 249 11.73 14.13 -37.03
N MET A 250 12.17 12.95 -36.60
CA MET A 250 11.89 12.50 -35.23
C MET A 250 13.10 11.79 -34.64
N ASN A 251 14.11 12.54 -34.21
CA ASN A 251 14.96 12.08 -33.10
C ASN A 251 15.71 13.23 -32.42
N SER A 252 14.97 14.25 -32.01
CA SER A 252 15.52 15.37 -31.23
C SER A 252 14.66 15.62 -29.99
N MET A 253 14.41 14.58 -29.20
CA MET A 253 13.98 14.75 -27.82
C MET A 253 14.57 13.63 -26.96
N GLN A 254 15.11 14.05 -25.81
CA GLN A 254 15.60 13.24 -24.69
C GLN A 254 17.07 12.79 -24.78
N MET A 255 17.96 13.79 -24.64
CA MET A 255 19.26 13.62 -23.98
C MET A 255 19.35 14.68 -22.87
N GLU A 256 18.63 14.44 -21.77
CA GLU A 256 18.88 15.09 -20.49
C GLU A 256 18.61 14.04 -19.41
N GLY A 257 19.57 13.13 -19.17
CA GLY A 257 19.46 12.17 -18.08
C GLY A 257 20.27 10.87 -18.22
N CYS A 258 20.73 10.55 -19.43
CA CYS A 258 21.92 9.75 -19.70
C CYS A 258 22.69 10.55 -20.78
#